data_AF-A0ABD3J7J9-F1
#
_entry.id   AF-A0ABD3J7J9-F1
#
_cell.length_a   1.000
_cell.length_b   1.000
_cell.length_c   1.000
_cell.angle_alpha   90.00
_cell.angle_beta   90.00
_cell.angle_gamma   90.00
#
_symmetry.space_group_name_H-M   'P 1'
#
loop_
_entity.id
_entity.type
_entity.pdbx_description
1 polymer ?
#
loop_
_entity_poly.entity_id
_entity_poly.type
_entity_poly.pdbx_seq_one_letter_code
_entity_poly.pdbx_strand_id
1 'polypeptide(L)'
;MLPKLSALTLNNNYFTQVGPECRKLILKKKLDVRMNCILGLPSQRSLADCDAFFSKKVKCPNERSMRYVPCKISQLNAEDTSKGLVTPEIAPAPSPSYAALNRNR
;
A
#
# COMPACT_ATOMS: atom_id res chain seq x y z
N MET A 1 3.67 6.42 14.10
CA MET A 1 3.38 4.98 14.39
C MET A 1 1.91 4.72 14.11
N LEU A 2 1.56 3.62 13.44
CA LEU A 2 0.18 3.20 13.18
C LEU A 2 -0.22 2.15 14.24
N PRO A 3 -0.75 2.56 15.40
CA PRO A 3 -0.86 1.67 16.57
C PRO A 3 -1.83 0.51 16.35
N LYS A 4 -2.86 0.71 15.53
CA LYS A 4 -3.88 -0.29 15.20
C LYS A 4 -3.51 -1.18 14.01
N LEU A 5 -2.36 -0.96 13.37
CA LEU A 5 -1.96 -1.77 12.22
C LEU A 5 -1.55 -3.18 12.70
N SER A 6 -2.34 -4.18 12.33
CA SER A 6 -2.08 -5.60 12.60
C SER A 6 -1.20 -6.21 11.52
N ALA A 7 -1.65 -6.17 10.27
CA ALA A 7 -0.94 -6.67 9.10
C ALA A 7 -1.27 -5.81 7.87
N LEU A 8 -0.26 -5.59 7.02
CA LEU A 8 -0.38 -4.94 5.73
C LEU A 8 0.46 -5.71 4.71
N THR A 9 -0.14 -6.04 3.57
CA THR A 9 0.53 -6.77 2.50
C THR A 9 0.68 -5.87 1.28
N LEU A 10 1.93 -5.54 0.95
CA LEU A 10 2.33 -4.78 -0.23
C LEU A 10 3.28 -5.60 -1.11
N ASN A 11 3.21 -6.93 -1.01
CA ASN A 11 4.05 -7.83 -1.79
C ASN A 11 3.64 -7.82 -3.28
N ASN A 12 4.50 -8.36 -4.15
CA ASN A 12 4.27 -8.49 -5.58
C ASN A 12 4.03 -7.16 -6.33
N ASN A 13 4.60 -6.06 -5.84
CA ASN A 13 4.51 -4.74 -6.47
C ASN A 13 5.87 -4.37 -7.12
N TYR A 14 6.08 -3.08 -7.41
CA TYR A 14 7.31 -2.53 -7.97
C TYR A 14 7.79 -1.32 -7.15
N PHE A 15 7.53 -1.28 -5.84
CA PHE A 15 8.06 -0.21 -4.99
C PHE A 15 9.58 -0.22 -5.00
N THR A 16 10.20 0.95 -5.07
CA THR A 16 11.67 1.08 -5.13
C THR A 16 12.30 1.39 -3.78
N GLN A 17 11.52 1.94 -2.84
CA GLN A 17 12.02 2.41 -1.55
C GLN A 17 10.94 2.31 -0.47
N VAL A 18 11.39 2.25 0.79
CA VAL A 18 10.55 2.34 1.98
C VAL A 18 11.22 3.24 3.02
N GLY A 19 10.42 4.08 3.67
CA GLY A 19 10.89 4.97 4.72
C GLY A 19 11.21 4.26 6.04
N PRO A 20 11.86 4.95 7.00
CA PRO A 20 12.30 4.36 8.27
C PRO A 20 11.17 3.71 9.09
N GLU A 21 9.99 4.34 9.14
CA GLU A 21 8.84 3.79 9.87
C GLU A 21 8.31 2.51 9.22
N CYS A 22 8.29 2.42 7.88
CA CYS A 22 7.92 1.20 7.17
C CYS A 22 8.94 0.08 7.40
N ARG A 23 10.24 0.40 7.46
CA ARG A 23 11.29 -0.59 7.81
C ARG A 23 11.07 -1.18 9.20
N LYS A 24 10.66 -0.38 10.19
CA LYS A 24 10.28 -0.88 11.53
C LYS A 24 9.11 -1.87 11.45
N LEU A 25 8.12 -1.62 10.58
CA LEU A 25 6.97 -2.51 10.39
C LEU A 25 7.36 -3.82 9.69
N ILE A 26 8.28 -3.77 8.72
CA ILE A 26 8.83 -4.96 8.04
C ILE A 26 9.57 -5.85 9.05
N LEU A 27 10.43 -5.26 9.90
CA LEU A 27 11.15 -5.99 10.95
C LEU A 27 10.19 -6.65 11.94
N LYS A 28 9.08 -5.98 12.28
CA LYS A 28 8.01 -6.53 13.13
C LYS A 28 7.10 -7.54 12.42
N LYS A 29 7.37 -7.88 11.14
CA LYS A 29 6.54 -8.75 10.29
C LYS A 29 5.08 -8.28 10.15
N LYS A 30 4.84 -6.98 10.33
CA LYS A 30 3.51 -6.35 10.14
C LYS A 30 3.32 -5.81 8.72
N LEU A 31 4.40 -5.67 7.96
CA LEU A 31 4.39 -5.19 6.58
C LEU A 31 5.16 -6.17 5.69
N ASP A 32 4.46 -6.88 4.79
CA ASP A 32 5.08 -7.74 3.77
C ASP A 32 5.33 -6.95 2.49
N VAL A 33 6.60 -6.81 2.10
CA VAL A 33 7.04 -6.12 0.87
C VAL A 33 7.86 -7.02 -0.04
N ARG A 34 7.74 -8.35 0.09
CA ARG A 34 8.42 -9.29 -0.80
C ARG A 34 7.98 -9.08 -2.25
N MET A 35 8.83 -9.48 -3.20
CA MET A 35 8.56 -9.35 -4.64
C MET A 35 8.27 -7.90 -5.06
N ASN A 36 9.10 -6.96 -4.59
CA ASN A 36 9.17 -5.56 -5.01
C ASN A 36 10.54 -5.24 -5.65
N CYS A 37 10.85 -3.96 -5.86
CA CYS A 37 12.13 -3.46 -6.41
C CYS A 37 12.94 -2.69 -5.35
N ILE A 38 12.86 -3.07 -4.07
CA ILE A 38 13.43 -2.29 -2.96
C ILE A 38 14.88 -2.68 -2.69
N LEU A 39 15.81 -1.75 -2.90
CA LEU A 39 17.24 -1.99 -2.63
C LEU A 39 17.51 -2.25 -1.14
N GLY A 40 18.35 -3.25 -0.87
CA GLY A 40 18.79 -3.61 0.49
C GLY A 40 17.76 -4.35 1.33
N LEU A 41 16.69 -4.88 0.73
CA LEU A 41 15.78 -5.84 1.37
C LEU A 41 15.90 -7.22 0.71
N PRO A 42 15.66 -8.32 1.44
CA PRO A 42 15.66 -9.66 0.87
C PRO A 42 14.38 -9.94 0.05
N SER A 43 14.40 -11.02 -0.73
CA SER A 43 13.22 -11.52 -1.48
C SER A 43 12.58 -10.46 -2.40
N GLN A 44 13.42 -9.76 -3.17
CA GLN A 44 13.00 -8.77 -4.14
C GLN A 44 12.98 -9.37 -5.56
N ARG A 45 12.32 -8.67 -6.48
CA ARG A 45 12.30 -9.01 -7.91
C ARG A 45 13.71 -8.93 -8.49
N SER A 46 13.90 -9.61 -9.61
CA SER A 46 15.13 -9.48 -10.38
C SER A 46 15.28 -8.05 -10.93
N LEU A 47 16.52 -7.63 -11.18
CA LEU A 47 16.79 -6.35 -11.85
C LEU A 47 16.06 -6.27 -13.19
N ALA A 48 16.09 -7.35 -13.97
CA ALA A 48 15.43 -7.42 -15.27
C ALA A 48 13.91 -7.19 -15.19
N ASP A 49 13.22 -7.75 -14.19
CA ASP A 49 11.78 -7.52 -13.99
C ASP A 49 11.47 -6.06 -13.65
N CYS A 50 12.30 -5.46 -12.79
CA CYS A 50 12.15 -4.05 -12.40
C CYS A 50 12.42 -3.12 -13.58
N ASP A 51 13.49 -3.34 -14.33
CA ASP A 51 13.85 -2.54 -15.50
C ASP A 51 12.77 -2.64 -16.59
N ALA A 52 12.25 -3.85 -16.83
CA ALA A 52 11.16 -4.06 -17.77
C ALA A 52 9.90 -3.28 -17.37
N PHE A 53 9.56 -3.23 -16.07
CA PHE A 53 8.43 -2.45 -15.58
C PHE A 53 8.64 -0.94 -15.76
N PHE A 54 9.80 -0.42 -15.35
CA PHE A 54 10.10 1.01 -15.41
C PHE A 54 10.44 1.53 -16.81
N SER A 55 10.71 0.64 -17.78
CA SER A 55 10.84 1.02 -19.19
C SER A 55 9.56 1.63 -19.77
N LYS A 56 8.40 1.28 -19.19
CA LYS A 56 7.10 1.80 -19.60
C LYS A 56 6.80 3.11 -18.87
N LYS A 57 6.75 4.21 -19.61
CA LYS A 57 6.37 5.52 -19.06
C LYS A 57 4.86 5.57 -18.82
N VAL A 58 4.44 5.55 -17.56
CA VAL A 58 3.06 5.80 -17.13
C VAL A 58 3.00 7.20 -16.52
N LYS A 59 2.01 8.00 -16.94
CA LYS A 59 1.71 9.30 -16.34
C LYS A 59 0.50 9.19 -15.45
N CYS A 60 0.57 9.71 -14.24
CA CYS A 60 -0.60 9.80 -13.36
C CYS A 60 -1.27 11.17 -13.51
N PRO A 61 -2.60 11.26 -13.57
CA PRO A 61 -3.28 12.54 -13.39
C PRO A 61 -2.87 13.15 -12.04
N ASN A 62 -2.58 14.45 -12.02
CA ASN A 62 -2.27 15.20 -10.79
C ASN A 62 -1.06 14.66 -9.99
N GLU A 63 0.04 14.26 -10.64
CA GLU A 63 1.24 13.71 -9.95
C GLU A 63 1.74 14.55 -8.77
N ARG A 64 1.61 15.88 -8.87
CA ARG A 64 1.99 16.82 -7.80
C ARG A 64 1.17 16.61 -6.53
N SER A 65 -0.14 16.40 -6.64
CA SER A 65 -1.01 16.19 -5.47
C SER A 65 -0.79 14.83 -4.83
N MET A 66 -0.36 13.82 -5.61
CA MET A 66 -0.04 12.49 -5.07
C MET A 66 1.19 12.47 -4.13
N ARG A 67 1.98 13.55 -4.12
CA ARG A 67 3.11 13.72 -3.19
C ARG A 67 2.74 14.56 -1.96
N TYR A 68 1.54 15.14 -1.93
CA TYR A 68 1.10 15.99 -0.84
C TYR A 68 0.62 15.15 0.34
N VAL A 69 1.32 15.26 1.47
CA VAL A 69 0.87 14.71 2.74
C VAL A 69 0.45 15.88 3.63
N PRO A 70 -0.85 16.07 3.93
CA PRO A 70 -1.31 17.20 4.72
C PRO A 70 -0.79 17.13 6.16
N CYS A 71 -0.34 18.27 6.69
CA CYS A 71 0.12 18.37 8.09
C CYS A 71 -1.03 18.28 9.10
N LYS A 72 -2.24 18.65 8.69
CA LYS A 72 -3.47 18.55 9.48
C LYS A 72 -4.51 17.83 8.65
N ILE A 73 -4.88 16.62 9.07
CA ILE A 73 -6.09 15.98 8.59
C ILE A 73 -7.20 16.61 9.42
N SER A 74 -7.97 17.54 8.85
CA SER A 74 -9.23 17.94 9.49
C SER A 74 -10.04 16.67 9.62
N GLN A 75 -10.28 16.24 10.86
CA GLN A 75 -11.26 15.20 11.16
C GLN A 75 -12.61 15.78 10.72
N LEU A 76 -12.94 15.67 9.44
CA LEU A 76 -14.34 15.68 9.03
C LEU A 76 -14.90 14.50 9.79
N ASN A 77 -15.69 14.82 10.82
CA ASN A 77 -16.32 13.87 11.71
C ASN A 77 -16.81 12.70 10.85
N ALA A 78 -16.23 11.52 11.07
CA ALA A 78 -16.99 10.32 10.83
C ALA A 78 -18.13 10.42 11.84
N GLU A 79 -19.23 11.07 11.44
CA GLU A 79 -20.46 11.03 12.20
C GLU A 79 -20.83 9.55 12.29
N ASP A 80 -20.56 9.03 13.47
CA ASP A 80 -20.89 7.71 13.92
C ASP A 80 -22.40 7.59 13.85
N THR A 81 -22.92 7.13 12.71
CA THR A 81 -24.33 6.73 12.58
C THR A 81 -24.51 5.36 13.23
N SER A 82 -23.97 5.18 14.44
CA SER A 82 -24.19 4.01 15.29
C SER A 82 -25.51 4.20 16.06
N LYS A 83 -26.63 4.13 15.34
CA LYS A 83 -27.90 3.66 15.89
C LYS A 83 -28.52 2.69 14.89
N GLY A 84 -28.09 1.44 14.99
CA GLY A 84 -28.59 0.34 14.19
C GLY A 84 -27.80 -0.93 14.51
N LEU A 85 -28.44 -1.81 15.25
CA LEU A 85 -27.94 -3.07 15.81
C LEU A 85 -27.43 -4.07 14.74
N VAL A 86 -26.55 -4.98 15.19
CA VAL A 86 -26.12 -6.28 14.62
C VAL A 86 -24.72 -6.31 13.92
N THR A 87 -23.71 -6.76 14.67
CA THR A 87 -22.55 -7.54 14.17
C THR A 87 -22.96 -9.01 13.94
N PRO A 88 -22.18 -9.86 13.21
CA PRO A 88 -20.86 -9.63 12.61
C PRO A 88 -20.70 -10.15 11.16
N GLU A 89 -19.92 -9.45 10.32
CA GLU A 89 -19.01 -10.15 9.40
C GLU A 89 -17.92 -9.18 8.91
N ILE A 90 -16.67 -9.50 9.21
CA ILE A 90 -15.50 -8.75 8.75
C ILE A 90 -15.29 -9.15 7.29
N ALA A 91 -15.84 -8.38 6.36
CA ALA A 91 -15.39 -8.44 4.97
C ALA A 91 -13.95 -7.90 4.90
N PRO A 92 -12.99 -8.64 4.32
CA PRO A 92 -11.66 -8.08 4.10
C PRO A 92 -11.80 -6.93 3.12
N ALA A 93 -11.28 -5.74 3.47
CA ALA A 93 -11.13 -4.65 2.53
C ALA A 93 -10.31 -5.16 1.33
N PRO A 94 -10.82 -5.06 0.09
CA PRO A 94 -10.03 -5.44 -1.07
C PRO A 94 -8.83 -4.50 -1.12
N SER A 95 -7.66 -5.03 -0.84
CA SER A 95 -6.41 -4.32 -1.10
C SER A 95 -6.32 -4.19 -2.61
N PRO A 96 -6.27 -2.97 -3.19
CA PRO A 96 -6.03 -2.82 -4.61
C PRO A 96 -4.55 -3.08 -4.84
N SER A 97 -4.13 -4.35 -4.77
CA SER A 97 -2.94 -4.76 -5.49
C SER A 97 -3.29 -4.67 -6.96
N TYR A 98 -2.38 -4.18 -7.79
CA TYR A 98 -2.58 -4.00 -9.24
C TYR A 98 -3.03 -5.29 -9.96
N ALA A 99 -2.96 -6.46 -9.32
CA ALA A 99 -3.54 -7.72 -9.77
C ALA A 99 -5.09 -7.71 -9.89
N ALA A 100 -5.79 -6.75 -9.27
CA ALA A 100 -7.24 -6.60 -9.37
C ALA A 100 -7.72 -5.92 -10.68
N LEU A 101 -6.82 -5.44 -11.53
CA LEU A 101 -7.18 -4.74 -12.77
C LEU A 101 -7.44 -5.66 -13.98
N ASN A 102 -7.52 -6.99 -13.79
CA ASN A 102 -7.90 -7.89 -14.88
C ASN A 102 -9.40 -8.18 -14.90
N ARG A 103 -10.12 -7.46 -15.77
CA ARG A 103 -11.29 -7.85 -16.60
C ARG A 103 -11.89 -6.56 -17.17
N ASN A 104 -11.97 -6.33 -18.49
CA ASN A 104 -12.48 -7.20 -19.55
C ASN A 104 -11.82 -6.88 -20.90
N ARG A 105 -11.68 -7.93 -21.71
CA ARG A 105 -11.49 -7.83 -23.16
C ARG A 105 -12.87 -7.85 -23.81
#